data_AF-A0A928BHF7-F1
#
_entry.id   AF-A0A928BHF7-F1
#
_cell.length_a   1.000
_cell.length_b   1.000
_cell.length_c   1.000
_cell.angle_alpha   90.00
_cell.angle_beta   90.00
_cell.angle_gamma   90.00
#
_symmetry.space_group_name_H-M   'P 1'
#
loop_
_entity.id
_entity.type
_entity.pdbx_description
1 polymer ?
#
loop_
_entity_poly.entity_id
_entity_poly.type
_entity_poly.pdbx_seq_one_letter_code
_entity_poly.pdbx_strand_id
1 'polypeptide(L)'
;MSKTFETNAQKALTMASGIKKHIDEVAHLGIRTEGLDTLEAEANKAIEMIQEVDALRQTVSEKLQAANEKLADVKELAMGYRQTIKNNFPMEQWEKFGIMDKR
;
A
#
# COMPACT_ATOMS: atom_id res chain seq x y z
N MET A 1 -8.59 -3.31 -7.20
CA MET A 1 -9.58 -2.38 -6.64
C MET A 1 -9.28 -0.92 -7.01
N SER A 2 -8.06 -0.39 -6.84
CA SER A 2 -7.74 1.01 -7.21
C SER A 2 -8.13 1.36 -8.65
N LYS A 3 -7.70 0.57 -9.63
CA LYS A 3 -8.06 0.75 -11.05
C LYS A 3 -9.56 0.81 -11.34
N THR A 4 -10.38 0.04 -10.60
CA THR A 4 -11.84 0.05 -10.79
C THR A 4 -12.44 1.38 -10.31
N PHE A 5 -11.99 1.87 -9.16
CA PHE A 5 -12.44 3.16 -8.61
C PHE A 5 -11.94 4.34 -9.43
N GLU A 6 -10.68 4.31 -9.88
CA GLU A 6 -10.11 5.31 -10.79
C GLU A 6 -10.87 5.36 -12.11
N THR A 7 -11.21 4.19 -12.69
CA THR A 7 -12.04 4.11 -13.90
C THR A 7 -13.42 4.71 -13.67
N ASN A 8 -14.04 4.49 -12.51
CA ASN A 8 -15.34 5.05 -12.19
C ASN A 8 -15.30 6.57 -12.00
N ALA A 9 -14.25 7.09 -11.34
CA ALA A 9 -14.02 8.52 -11.22
C ALA A 9 -13.80 9.16 -12.61
N GLN A 10 -13.02 8.52 -13.48
CA GLN A 10 -12.82 8.98 -14.85
C GLN A 10 -14.12 9.02 -15.66
N LYS A 11 -14.99 8.00 -15.50
CA LYS A 11 -16.33 8.00 -16.10
C LYS A 11 -17.20 9.14 -15.58
N ALA A 12 -17.12 9.45 -14.28
CA ALA A 12 -17.84 10.58 -13.70
C ALA A 12 -17.38 11.92 -14.30
N LEU A 13 -16.07 12.11 -14.52
CA LEU A 13 -15.52 13.28 -15.21
C LEU A 13 -16.02 13.39 -16.65
N THR A 14 -15.98 12.29 -17.41
CA THR A 14 -16.50 12.26 -18.79
C THR A 14 -17.99 12.59 -18.84
N MET A 15 -18.77 12.05 -17.89
CA MET A 15 -20.20 12.32 -17.77
C MET A 15 -20.46 13.80 -17.45
N ALA A 16 -19.78 14.37 -16.45
CA ALA A 16 -19.94 15.77 -16.07
C ALA A 16 -19.62 16.72 -17.24
N SER A 17 -18.52 16.46 -17.96
CA SER A 17 -18.13 17.23 -19.15
C SER A 17 -19.17 17.12 -20.27
N GLY A 18 -19.73 15.92 -20.50
CA GLY A 18 -20.79 15.72 -21.47
C GLY A 18 -22.07 16.49 -21.12
N ILE A 19 -22.50 16.40 -19.86
CA ILE A 19 -23.70 17.09 -19.39
C ILE A 19 -23.53 18.61 -19.46
N LYS A 20 -22.36 19.15 -19.09
CA LYS A 20 -22.08 20.60 -19.17
C LYS A 20 -22.25 21.16 -20.59
N LYS A 21 -21.86 20.40 -21.62
CA LYS A 21 -22.02 20.81 -23.03
C LYS A 21 -23.48 20.88 -23.48
N HIS A 22 -24.36 20.13 -22.83
CA HIS A 22 -25.78 20.01 -23.15
C HIS A 22 -26.65 20.49 -21.97
N ILE A 23 -26.15 21.43 -21.17
CA ILE A 23 -26.80 21.83 -19.92
C ILE A 23 -28.20 22.40 -20.16
N ASP A 24 -28.40 23.15 -21.24
CA ASP A 24 -29.69 23.73 -21.61
C ASP A 24 -30.76 22.67 -21.87
N GLU A 25 -30.34 21.49 -22.39
CA GLU A 25 -31.24 20.37 -22.67
C GLU A 25 -31.69 19.66 -21.40
N VAL A 26 -30.90 19.70 -20.33
CA VAL A 26 -31.15 18.94 -19.09
C VAL A 26 -31.43 19.81 -17.86
N ALA A 27 -31.32 21.13 -17.97
CA ALA A 27 -31.53 22.05 -16.85
C ALA A 27 -32.93 21.92 -16.24
N HIS A 28 -33.93 21.62 -17.08
CA HIS A 28 -35.32 21.38 -16.64
C HIS A 28 -35.47 20.16 -15.73
N LEU A 29 -34.50 19.24 -15.72
CA LEU A 29 -34.45 18.07 -14.82
C LEU A 29 -33.83 18.40 -13.45
N GLY A 30 -33.52 19.67 -13.19
CA GLY A 30 -32.91 20.12 -11.94
C GLY A 30 -31.39 19.93 -11.87
N ILE A 31 -30.75 19.52 -12.97
CA ILE A 31 -29.30 19.45 -13.08
C ILE A 31 -28.75 20.87 -13.22
N ARG A 32 -27.82 21.23 -12.34
CA ARG A 32 -27.17 22.54 -12.34
C ARG A 32 -25.67 22.42 -12.47
N THR A 33 -25.04 23.46 -13.00
CA THR A 33 -23.60 23.53 -13.20
C THR A 33 -22.83 23.35 -11.90
N GLU A 34 -23.31 23.88 -10.78
CA GLU A 34 -22.62 23.76 -9.49
C GLU A 34 -22.52 22.29 -9.01
N GLY A 35 -23.54 21.49 -9.30
CA GLY A 35 -23.54 20.06 -8.99
C GLY A 35 -22.54 19.28 -9.85
N LEU A 36 -22.38 19.68 -11.12
CA LEU A 36 -21.40 19.10 -12.03
C LEU A 36 -19.97 19.52 -11.66
N ASP A 37 -19.76 20.77 -11.26
CA ASP A 37 -18.47 21.25 -10.74
C ASP A 37 -18.07 20.49 -9.48
N THR A 38 -19.01 20.26 -8.57
CA THR A 38 -18.79 19.44 -7.37
C THR A 38 -18.43 18.00 -7.74
N LEU A 39 -19.15 17.39 -8.69
CA LEU A 39 -18.87 16.04 -9.16
C LEU A 39 -17.47 15.92 -9.77
N GLU A 40 -17.04 16.91 -10.56
CA GLU A 40 -15.69 16.94 -11.13
C GLU A 40 -14.60 17.10 -10.06
N ALA A 41 -14.81 17.99 -9.09
CA ALA A 41 -13.87 18.20 -7.99
C ALA A 41 -13.68 16.92 -7.16
N GLU A 42 -14.78 16.27 -6.77
CA GLU A 42 -14.73 15.03 -5.99
C GLU A 42 -14.12 13.87 -6.78
N ALA A 43 -14.42 13.74 -8.08
CA ALA A 43 -13.83 12.72 -8.92
C ALA A 43 -12.31 12.90 -9.08
N ASN A 44 -11.83 14.13 -9.28
CA ASN A 44 -10.40 14.43 -9.35
C ASN A 44 -9.69 14.12 -8.03
N LYS A 45 -10.29 14.53 -6.90
CA LYS A 45 -9.75 14.22 -5.57
C LYS A 45 -9.69 12.72 -5.30
N ALA A 46 -10.70 11.97 -5.72
CA ALA A 46 -10.69 10.52 -5.60
C ALA A 46 -9.55 9.88 -6.42
N ILE A 47 -9.28 10.38 -7.63
CA ILE A 47 -8.15 9.90 -8.46
C ILE A 47 -6.81 10.18 -7.76
N GLU A 48 -6.62 11.39 -7.26
CA GLU A 48 -5.41 11.78 -6.52
C GLU A 48 -5.16 10.85 -5.32
N MET A 49 -6.17 10.67 -4.46
CA MET A 49 -6.07 9.79 -3.30
C MET A 49 -5.76 8.33 -3.68
N ILE A 50 -6.32 7.85 -4.79
CA ILE A 50 -6.04 6.50 -5.29
C ILE A 50 -4.58 6.36 -5.72
N GLN A 51 -4.05 7.36 -6.44
CA GLN A 51 -2.65 7.38 -6.87
C GLN A 51 -1.69 7.43 -5.69
N GLU A 52 -1.99 8.23 -4.66
CA GLU A 52 -1.21 8.27 -3.42
C GLU A 52 -1.17 6.91 -2.72
N VAL A 53 -2.32 6.23 -2.61
CA VAL A 53 -2.39 4.90 -2.00
C VAL A 53 -1.54 3.89 -2.77
N ASP A 54 -1.56 3.94 -4.10
CA ASP A 54 -0.77 3.01 -4.92
C ASP A 54 0.75 3.31 -4.80
N ALA A 55 1.15 4.59 -4.69
CA ALA A 55 2.53 4.96 -4.40
C ALA A 55 3.00 4.49 -3.00
N LEU A 56 2.14 4.64 -1.99
CA LEU A 56 2.42 4.16 -0.62
C LEU A 56 2.55 2.64 -0.58
N ARG A 57 1.70 1.90 -1.29
CA ARG A 57 1.79 0.44 -1.39
C ARG A 57 3.12 -0.01 -1.99
N GLN A 58 3.57 0.66 -3.05
CA GLN A 58 4.86 0.37 -3.65
C GLN A 58 6.01 0.58 -2.64
N THR A 59 6.00 1.72 -1.96
CA THR A 59 7.00 2.04 -0.93
C THR A 59 7.00 1.03 0.22
N VAL A 60 5.82 0.62 0.69
CA VAL A 60 5.69 -0.39 1.75
C VAL A 60 6.22 -1.74 1.28
N SER A 61 5.91 -2.14 0.04
CA SER A 61 6.38 -3.41 -0.53
C SER A 61 7.91 -3.46 -0.59
N GLU A 62 8.55 -2.40 -1.08
CA GLU A 62 10.01 -2.30 -1.19
C GLU A 62 10.68 -2.33 0.19
N LYS A 63 10.18 -1.55 1.15
CA LYS A 63 10.72 -1.55 2.52
C LYS A 63 10.53 -2.89 3.21
N LEU A 64 9.38 -3.54 3.01
CA LEU A 64 9.11 -4.86 3.57
C LEU A 64 10.06 -5.91 3.00
N GLN A 65 10.30 -5.90 1.69
CA GLN A 65 11.26 -6.79 1.06
C GLN A 65 12.66 -6.61 1.64
N ALA A 66 13.16 -5.37 1.69
CA ALA A 66 14.48 -5.07 2.25
C ALA A 66 14.61 -5.49 3.73
N ALA A 67 13.58 -5.26 4.53
CA ALA A 67 13.55 -5.69 5.93
C ALA A 67 13.59 -7.22 6.05
N ASN A 68 12.84 -7.94 5.22
CA ASN A 68 12.82 -9.40 5.21
C ASN A 68 14.18 -10.00 4.80
N GLU A 69 14.84 -9.41 3.79
CA GLU A 69 16.19 -9.80 3.39
C GLU A 69 17.17 -9.63 4.57
N LYS A 70 17.15 -8.49 5.24
CA LYS A 70 18.01 -8.26 6.42
C LYS A 70 17.70 -9.18 7.58
N LEU A 71 16.43 -9.52 7.82
CA LEU A 71 16.05 -10.48 8.85
C LEU A 71 16.55 -11.89 8.50
N ALA A 72 16.56 -12.28 7.23
CA ALA A 72 17.14 -13.54 6.78
C ALA A 72 18.65 -13.58 7.06
N ASP A 73 19.39 -12.52 6.70
CA ASP A 73 20.83 -12.38 6.98
C ASP A 73 21.11 -12.55 8.48
N VAL A 74 20.35 -11.83 9.33
CA VAL A 74 20.51 -11.89 10.79
C VAL A 74 20.24 -13.30 11.31
N LYS A 75 19.20 -13.97 10.80
CA LYS A 75 18.87 -15.35 11.20
C LYS A 75 19.98 -16.32 10.83
N GLU A 76 20.54 -16.20 9.63
CA GLU A 76 21.63 -17.05 9.16
C GLU A 76 22.89 -16.86 10.01
N LEU A 77 23.30 -15.61 10.25
CA LEU A 77 24.44 -15.29 11.11
C LEU A 77 24.25 -15.81 12.54
N ALA A 78 23.07 -15.55 13.13
CA ALA A 78 22.75 -16.03 14.47
C ALA A 78 22.76 -17.56 14.56
N MET A 79 22.26 -18.26 13.53
CA MET A 79 22.32 -19.71 13.44
C MET A 79 23.76 -20.21 13.34
N GLY A 80 24.59 -19.56 12.51
CA GLY A 80 26.01 -19.88 12.38
C GLY A 80 26.75 -19.77 13.71
N TYR A 81 26.62 -18.65 14.41
CA TYR A 81 27.24 -18.47 15.73
C TYR A 81 26.73 -19.47 16.76
N ARG A 82 25.41 -19.72 16.77
CA ARG A 82 24.81 -20.72 17.65
C ARG A 82 25.40 -22.11 17.39
N GLN A 83 25.52 -22.52 16.14
CA GLN A 83 26.06 -23.83 15.78
C GLN A 83 27.54 -23.95 16.18
N THR A 84 28.33 -22.91 15.95
CA THR A 84 29.74 -22.86 16.38
C THR A 84 29.87 -23.07 17.89
N ILE A 85 29.07 -22.38 18.70
CA ILE A 85 29.10 -22.55 20.16
C ILE A 85 28.64 -23.96 20.54
N LYS A 86 27.53 -24.44 19.97
CA LYS A 86 26.99 -25.78 20.27
C LYS A 86 27.97 -26.92 19.94
N ASN A 87 28.80 -26.74 18.92
CA ASN A 87 29.81 -27.73 18.53
C ASN A 87 31.06 -27.73 19.42
N ASN A 88 31.36 -26.62 20.12
CA ASN A 88 32.61 -26.45 20.86
C ASN A 88 32.44 -26.44 22.38
N PHE A 89 31.22 -26.26 22.88
CA PHE A 89 30.93 -26.18 24.31
C PHE A 89 29.84 -27.18 24.72
N PRO A 90 29.94 -27.79 25.91
CA PRO A 90 28.91 -28.66 26.43
C PRO A 90 27.64 -27.86 26.77
N MET A 91 26.50 -28.54 26.77
CA MET A 91 25.17 -27.92 26.81
C MET A 91 24.93 -27.05 28.04
N GLU A 92 25.50 -27.42 29.19
CA GLU A 92 25.41 -26.69 30.46
C GLU A 92 26.05 -25.30 30.39
N GLN A 93 26.88 -25.04 29.37
CA GLN A 93 27.54 -23.75 29.17
C GLN A 93 26.85 -22.86 28.13
N TRP A 94 25.87 -23.38 27.37
CA TRP A 94 25.22 -22.63 26.29
C TRP A 94 24.47 -21.39 26.79
N GLU A 95 23.87 -21.47 27.98
CA GLU A 95 23.17 -20.35 28.61
C GLU A 95 24.09 -19.14 28.83
N LYS A 96 25.38 -19.36 29.12
CA LYS A 96 26.38 -18.28 29.27
C LYS A 96 26.55 -17.45 27.99
N PHE A 97 26.21 -18.04 26.85
CA PHE A 97 26.26 -17.38 25.54
C PHE A 97 24.88 -16.92 25.04
N GLY A 98 23.86 -16.90 25.91
CA GLY A 98 22.49 -16.52 25.54
C GLY A 98 21.78 -17.54 24.65
N ILE A 99 22.31 -18.77 24.54
CA ILE A 99 21.68 -19.86 23.81
C ILE A 99 20.83 -20.65 24.80
N MET A 100 19.55 -20.30 24.88
CA MET A 100 18.58 -21.09 25.65
C MET A 100 18.35 -22.43 24.95
N ASP A 101 18.42 -23.53 25.70
CA ASP A 101 17.88 -24.79 25.22
C ASP A 101 16.34 -24.75 25.31
N LYS A 102 15.67 -25.04 24.20
CA LYS A 102 14.20 -25.00 24.09
C LYS A 102 13.60 -26.40 23.98
N ARG A 103 14.34 -27.44 24.38
CA ARG A 103 13.79 -28.81 24.46
C ARG A 103 12.67 -28.89 25.50
#